data_AF-A0A7C3VLN2-F1
#
_entry.id   AF-A0A7C3VLN2-F1
#
_cell.length_a   1.000
_cell.length_b   1.000
_cell.length_c   1.000
_cell.angle_alpha   90.00
_cell.angle_beta   90.00
_cell.angle_gamma   90.00
#
_symmetry.space_group_name_H-M   'P 1'
#
loop_
_entity.id
_entity.type
_entity.pdbx_description
1 polymer ?
#
loop_
_entity_poly.entity_id
_entity_poly.type
_entity_poly.pdbx_seq_one_letter_code
_entity_poly.pdbx_strand_id
1 'polypeptide(L)' 'MTLDVSGTGRSWCVVTSDGTIVSRHFTCRDYAIMEIERLKQAKKARPRNCLCCGAEFTSEGAHNRMCMDCRKQTEGMI' A
#
# COMPACT_ATOMS: atom_id res chain seq x y z
N MET A 1 2.02 8.97 12.09
CA MET A 1 1.89 7.58 12.58
C MET A 1 3.08 6.79 12.08
N THR A 2 4.00 6.46 12.97
CA THR A 2 5.20 5.67 12.66
C THR A 2 4.86 4.19 12.86
N LEU A 3 5.34 3.34 11.95
CA LEU A 3 5.17 1.89 12.01
C LEU A 3 6.55 1.25 12.24
N ASP A 4 6.60 0.23 13.07
CA ASP A 4 7.81 -0.54 13.36
C ASP A 4 7.50 -2.05 13.39
N VAL A 5 8.53 -2.87 13.32
CA VAL A 5 8.40 -4.34 13.41
C VAL A 5 8.75 -4.80 14.81
N SER A 6 7.82 -5.47 15.48
CA SER A 6 8.03 -6.11 16.78
C SER A 6 7.94 -7.62 16.65
N GLY A 7 8.78 -8.36 17.37
CA GLY A 7 8.78 -9.82 17.30
C GLY A 7 9.97 -10.48 17.98
N THR A 8 9.84 -11.78 18.23
CA THR A 8 10.89 -12.61 18.86
C THR A 8 11.13 -13.87 18.04
N GLY A 9 12.18 -13.87 17.20
CA GLY A 9 12.72 -15.03 16.49
C GLY A 9 11.80 -15.71 15.46
N ARG A 10 10.64 -16.22 15.90
CA ARG A 10 9.68 -17.03 15.14
C ARG A 10 8.34 -16.35 14.88
N SER A 11 8.11 -15.17 15.46
CA SER A 11 6.85 -14.41 15.29
C SER A 11 7.14 -12.92 15.23
N TRP A 12 6.67 -12.27 14.17
CA TRP A 12 6.89 -10.86 13.85
C TRP A 12 5.58 -10.19 13.48
N CYS A 13 5.34 -8.95 13.90
CA CYS A 13 4.16 -8.17 13.57
C CYS A 13 4.52 -6.69 13.39
N VAL A 14 3.64 -5.96 12.73
CA VAL A 14 3.74 -4.50 12.59
C VAL A 14 3.03 -3.86 13.77
N VAL A 15 3.77 -3.00 14.48
CA VAL A 15 3.25 -2.20 15.58
C VAL A 15 3.33 -0.72 15.24
N THR A 16 2.43 0.05 15.82
CA THR A 16 2.48 1.51 15.81
C THR A 16 3.39 2.01 16.93
N SER A 17 3.78 3.29 16.87
CA SER A 17 4.62 3.91 17.90
C SER A 17 4.02 3.92 19.32
N ASP A 18 2.72 3.69 19.45
CA ASP A 18 2.00 3.54 20.72
C ASP A 18 1.95 2.07 21.22
N GLY A 19 2.54 1.13 20.47
CA GLY A 19 2.56 -0.29 20.80
C GLY A 19 1.38 -1.11 20.27
N THR A 20 0.43 -0.50 19.54
CA THR A 20 -0.73 -1.22 19.00
C THR A 20 -0.32 -2.11 17.82
N ILE A 21 -0.72 -3.38 17.84
CA ILE A 21 -0.49 -4.31 16.73
C ILE A 21 -1.51 -4.01 15.63
N VAL A 22 -1.04 -3.70 14.42
CA VAL A 22 -1.87 -3.34 13.27
C VAL A 22 -1.82 -4.37 12.13
N SER A 23 -1.14 -5.50 12.34
CA SER A 23 -1.06 -6.59 11.39
C SER A 23 -1.26 -7.94 12.05
N ARG A 24 -1.43 -8.98 11.23
CA ARG A 24 -1.24 -10.37 11.67
C ARG A 24 0.22 -10.62 12.08
N HIS A 25 0.45 -11.75 12.74
CA HIS A 25 1.78 -12.28 12.97
C HIS A 25 2.31 -12.97 11.70
N PHE A 26 3.60 -12.81 11.47
CA PHE A 26 4.37 -13.38 10.37
C PHE A 26 5.49 -14.24 10.94
N THR A 27 5.79 -15.33 10.26
CA THR A 27 6.88 -16.24 10.64
C THR A 27 8.26 -15.70 10.27
N CYS A 28 8.33 -14.66 9.45
CA CYS A 28 9.56 -14.01 8.99
C CYS A 28 9.49 -12.50 9.18
N ARG A 29 10.61 -11.90 9.62
CA ARG A 29 10.75 -10.46 9.84
C ARG A 29 10.52 -9.67 8.56
N ASP A 30 11.04 -10.16 7.43
CA ASP A 30 10.97 -9.45 6.15
C ASP A 30 9.54 -9.28 5.67
N TYR A 31 8.65 -10.25 5.94
CA TYR A 31 7.23 -10.10 5.64
C TYR A 31 6.57 -8.99 6.47
N ALA A 32 6.97 -8.81 7.73
CA ALA A 32 6.48 -7.69 8.54
C ALA A 32 7.01 -6.34 8.00
N ILE A 33 8.24 -6.28 7.49
CA ILE A 33 8.79 -5.08 6.84
C ILE A 33 8.02 -4.76 5.54
N MET A 34 7.75 -5.75 4.70
CA MET A 34 6.94 -5.57 3.50
C MET A 34 5.53 -5.06 3.83
N GLU A 35 4.95 -5.55 4.93
CA GLU A 35 3.64 -5.09 5.40
C GLU A 35 3.66 -3.62 5.83
N ILE A 36 4.76 -3.12 6.41
CA ILE A 36 4.92 -1.69 6.70
C ILE A 36 4.81 -0.86 5.42
N GLU A 37 5.50 -1.26 4.34
CA GLU A 37 5.43 -0.52 3.07
C GLU A 37 4.04 -0.59 2.45
N ARG A 38 3.37 -1.75 2.51
CA ARG A 38 1.98 -1.90 2.08
C ARG A 38 1.04 -0.96 2.85
N LEU A 39 1.16 -0.89 4.17
CA LEU A 39 0.36 -0.01 5.03
C LEU A 39 0.65 1.48 4.75
N LYS A 40 1.91 1.84 4.47
CA LYS A 40 2.28 3.20 4.04
C LYS A 40 1.65 3.55 2.69
N GLN A 41 1.65 2.64 1.73
CA GLN A 41 1.04 2.85 0.42
C GLN A 41 -0.48 2.96 0.51
N ALA A 42 -1.13 2.08 1.27
CA ALA A 42 -2.57 2.14 1.49
C ALA A 42 -3.02 3.50 2.08
N LYS A 43 -2.21 4.12 2.94
CA LYS A 43 -2.48 5.47 3.46
C LYS A 43 -2.26 6.59 2.44
N LYS A 44 -1.40 6.38 1.44
CA LYS A 44 -1.16 7.34 0.35
C LYS A 44 -2.24 7.25 -0.73
N ALA A 45 -2.96 6.13 -0.79
CA ALA A 45 -4.09 5.97 -1.69
C ALA A 45 -5.15 7.02 -1.38
N ARG A 46 -5.47 7.85 -2.37
CA ARG A 46 -6.49 8.89 -2.26
C ARG A 46 -7.31 8.98 -3.53
N PRO A 47 -8.59 9.39 -3.45
CA PRO A 47 -9.37 9.73 -4.64
C PRO A 47 -8.65 10.80 -5.45
N ARG A 48 -8.52 10.58 -6.75
CA ARG A 48 -7.98 11.55 -7.70
C ARG A 48 -8.68 11.40 -9.03
N ASN A 49 -8.77 12.50 -9.77
CA ASN A 49 -9.23 12.48 -11.15
C ASN A 49 -8.15 11.89 -12.06
N CYS A 50 -8.59 11.00 -12.96
CA CYS A 50 -7.82 10.45 -14.07
C CYS A 50 -7.33 11.57 -15.00
N LEU A 51 -6.07 11.51 -15.43
CA LEU A 51 -5.52 12.48 -16.38
C LEU A 51 -6.09 12.37 -17.80
N CYS A 52 -6.61 11.19 -18.17
CA CYS A 52 -7.17 10.96 -19.50
C CYS A 52 -8.65 11.34 -19.57
N CYS A 53 -9.48 10.80 -18.67
CA CYS A 53 -10.94 10.95 -18.73
C CYS A 53 -11.54 11.81 -17.61
N GLY A 54 -10.74 12.28 -16.65
CA GLY A 54 -11.22 13.06 -15.51
C GLY A 54 -11.99 12.27 -14.45
N ALA A 55 -12.32 11.00 -14.68
CA ALA A 55 -13.05 10.18 -13.72
C ALA A 55 -12.33 10.05 -12.38
N GLU A 56 -13.07 10.11 -11.28
CA GLU A 56 -12.52 9.90 -9.94
C GLU A 56 -12.22 8.41 -9.73
N PHE A 57 -11.01 8.11 -9.26
CA PHE A 57 -10.60 6.76 -8.90
C PHE A 57 -9.60 6.80 -7.75
N THR A 58 -9.44 5.67 -7.06
CA THR A 58 -8.45 5.55 -5.97
C THR A 58 -7.05 5.42 -6.57
N SER A 59 -6.25 6.48 -6.43
CA SER A 59 -4.86 6.53 -6.90
C SER A 59 -3.91 6.23 -5.75
N GLU A 60 -3.12 5.16 -5.87
CA GLU A 60 -2.09 4.75 -4.89
C GLU A 60 -0.88 5.72 -4.82
N GLY A 61 -0.72 6.62 -5.79
CA GLY A 61 0.44 7.53 -5.82
C GLY A 61 0.53 8.36 -7.10
N ALA A 62 1.58 9.19 -7.21
CA ALA A 62 1.80 10.03 -8.39
C ALA A 62 1.99 9.22 -9.68
N HIS A 63 2.54 8.00 -9.57
CA HIS A 63 2.74 7.07 -10.68
C HIS A 63 1.44 6.42 -11.20
N ASN A 64 0.32 6.56 -10.47
CA ASN A 64 -0.96 5.93 -10.79
C ASN A 64 -2.07 6.99 -10.94
N ARG A 65 -1.89 7.99 -11.83
CA ARG A 65 -2.93 9.00 -12.16
C ARG A 65 -3.81 8.66 -13.39
N MET A 66 -3.81 7.40 -13.84
CA MET A 66 -4.70 6.90 -14.89
C MET A 66 -5.59 5.80 -14.32
N CYS A 67 -6.90 5.89 -14.55
CA CYS A 67 -7.87 4.88 -14.09
C CYS A 67 -7.68 3.55 -14.84
N MET A 68 -8.25 2.47 -14.29
CA MET A 68 -8.12 1.12 -14.86
C MET A 68 -8.64 1.03 -16.31
N ASP A 69 -9.74 1.71 -16.63
CA ASP A 69 -10.32 1.65 -17.98
C ASP A 69 -9.42 2.33 -19.03
N CYS A 70 -8.90 3.53 -18.72
CA CYS A 70 -7.94 4.19 -19.58
C CYS A 70 -6.61 3.43 -19.65
N ARG A 71 -6.20 2.77 -18.57
CA ARG A 71 -4.98 1.95 -18.56
C ARG A 71 -5.08 0.76 -19.50
N LYS A 72 -6.19 0.03 -19.46
CA LYS A 72 -6.46 -1.11 -20.34
C LYS A 72 -6.48 -0.72 -21.82
N GLN A 73 -6.94 0.49 -22.16
CA GLN A 73 -6.94 0.99 -23.53
C GLN A 73 -5.52 1.21 -24.07
N THR A 74 -4.58 1.62 -23.22
CA THR A 74 -3.19 1.86 -23.62
C THR A 74 -2.34 0.59 -23.64
N GLU A 75 -2.57 -0.35 -22.71
CA GLU A 75 -1.84 -1.63 -22.63
C GLU A 75 -2.27 -2.65 -23.70
N GLY A 76 -3.38 -2.38 -24.42
CA GLY A 76 -3.90 -3.21 -25.52
C GLY A 76 -3.27 -2.98 -26.90
N MET A 77 -2.18 -2.21 -27.01
CA MET A 77 -1.37 -2.11 -28.22
C MET A 77 -0.09 -2.93 -28.05
N ILE A 78 -0.16 -4.22 -28.37
CA ILE A 78 0.98 -5.10 -28.61
C ILE A 78 0.77 -5.85 -29.92
#